data_AF-A0A382RFU8-F1
#
_entry.id   AF-A0A382RFU8-F1
#
_cell.length_a   1.000
_cell.length_b   1.000
_cell.length_c   1.000
_cell.angle_alpha   90.00
_cell.angle_beta   90.00
_cell.angle_gamma   90.00
#
_symmetry.space_group_name_H-M   'P 1'
#
loop_
_entity.id
_entity.type
_entity.pdbx_description
1 polymer ?
#
loop_
_entity_poly.entity_id
_entity_poly.type
_entity_poly.pdbx_seq_one_letter_code
_entity_poly.pdbx_strand_id
1 'polypeptide(L)'
;MRYIEPHGHMVSRTTDDYRAMAMAGCQAVCEPAFWAGFDRSSAQGFYDYFCQLTQHEPRRAAMFGLPHYTWLCINPKESEDLKLADEVLGIIPEFMGSPNVLGIGEIGLNKNSRNEMLVLEKHIDLAASNDQLILVHTPHLEDKRKGTRLILDTLKSDSRIRPERCIIDHVEEHTVGMVLDDGFWAGMTLYPETKCTSNRAIDILELYGNERIWMNSACDWGISVPLAVPQA
;
A
#
# COMPACT_ATOMS: atom_id res chain seq x y z
N MET A 1 -23.97 1.34 -1.87
CA MET A 1 -23.18 1.87 -0.73
C MET A 1 -22.09 2.75 -1.32
N ARG A 2 -21.64 3.81 -0.64
CA ARG A 2 -20.47 4.58 -1.10
C ARG A 2 -19.26 4.14 -0.31
N TYR A 3 -18.16 3.85 -0.98
CA TYR A 3 -16.91 3.45 -0.34
C TYR A 3 -15.69 3.98 -1.12
N ILE A 4 -14.52 3.92 -0.50
CA ILE A 4 -13.23 4.14 -1.14
C ILE A 4 -12.51 2.80 -1.13
N GLU A 5 -11.83 2.45 -2.20
CA GLU A 5 -10.87 1.34 -2.23
C GLU A 5 -9.48 1.92 -1.93
N PRO A 6 -8.99 1.86 -0.66
CA PRO A 6 -7.76 2.54 -0.30
C PRO A 6 -6.50 1.77 -0.73
N HIS A 7 -6.64 0.56 -1.28
CA HIS A 7 -5.53 -0.21 -1.82
C HIS A 7 -6.02 -1.20 -2.90
N GLY A 8 -5.75 -0.88 -4.18
CA GLY A 8 -5.95 -1.80 -5.30
C GLY A 8 -4.94 -1.57 -6.44
N HIS A 9 -4.28 -2.63 -6.91
CA HIS A 9 -3.21 -2.58 -7.91
C HIS A 9 -3.75 -2.61 -9.34
N MET A 10 -4.42 -1.52 -9.74
CA MET A 10 -5.24 -1.47 -10.95
C MET A 10 -4.47 -1.62 -12.26
N VAL A 11 -3.18 -1.30 -12.32
CA VAL A 11 -2.31 -1.57 -13.49
C VAL A 11 -2.34 -3.04 -13.91
N SER A 12 -2.58 -3.95 -12.96
CA SER A 12 -2.69 -5.39 -13.22
C SER A 12 -4.12 -5.88 -13.52
N ARG A 13 -5.08 -4.95 -13.54
CA ARG A 13 -6.51 -5.19 -13.68
C ARG A 13 -7.04 -4.65 -15.00
N THR A 14 -8.17 -5.19 -15.43
CA THR A 14 -8.82 -4.76 -16.68
C THR A 14 -9.77 -3.59 -16.42
N THR A 15 -10.20 -2.93 -17.49
CA THR A 15 -11.21 -1.85 -17.40
C THR A 15 -12.57 -2.35 -16.92
N ASP A 16 -12.85 -3.65 -17.00
CA ASP A 16 -14.08 -4.21 -16.44
C ASP A 16 -14.14 -4.04 -14.91
N ASP A 17 -12.99 -4.11 -14.24
CA ASP A 17 -12.90 -3.90 -12.79
C ASP A 17 -13.21 -2.45 -12.41
N TYR A 18 -12.69 -1.46 -13.15
CA TYR A 18 -13.04 -0.05 -12.93
C TYR A 18 -14.56 0.19 -13.09
N ARG A 19 -15.16 -0.38 -14.14
CA ARG A 19 -16.61 -0.30 -14.35
C ARG A 19 -17.38 -0.96 -13.19
N ALA A 20 -16.94 -2.14 -12.76
CA ALA A 20 -17.57 -2.87 -11.66
C ALA A 20 -17.50 -2.09 -10.34
N MET A 21 -16.33 -1.55 -9.99
CA MET A 21 -16.13 -0.73 -8.80
C MET A 21 -17.03 0.52 -8.82
N ALA A 22 -17.07 1.24 -9.94
CA ALA A 22 -17.92 2.41 -10.10
C ALA A 22 -19.41 2.05 -9.92
N MET A 23 -19.88 0.96 -10.53
CA MET A 23 -21.27 0.48 -10.38
C MET A 23 -21.60 0.02 -8.95
N ALA A 24 -20.63 -0.52 -8.22
CA ALA A 24 -20.77 -0.90 -6.81
C ALA A 24 -20.77 0.31 -5.86
N GLY A 25 -20.50 1.51 -6.37
CA GLY A 25 -20.49 2.76 -5.62
C GLY A 25 -19.12 3.18 -5.07
N CYS A 26 -18.03 2.63 -5.61
CA CYS A 26 -16.68 3.10 -5.32
C CYS A 26 -16.55 4.58 -5.75
N GLN A 27 -16.05 5.42 -4.86
CA GLN A 27 -15.91 6.87 -5.07
C GLN A 27 -14.47 7.28 -5.39
N ALA A 28 -13.49 6.45 -5.04
CA ALA A 28 -12.09 6.62 -5.38
C ALA A 28 -11.36 5.29 -5.19
N VAL A 29 -10.33 5.06 -6.00
CA VAL A 29 -9.38 3.96 -5.82
C VAL A 29 -7.99 4.53 -5.60
N CYS A 30 -7.25 3.94 -4.66
CA CYS A 30 -5.87 4.26 -4.38
C CYS A 30 -5.00 3.07 -4.76
N GLU A 31 -4.04 3.29 -5.66
CA GLU A 31 -3.14 2.27 -6.20
C GLU A 31 -1.70 2.51 -5.72
N PRO A 32 -1.23 1.73 -4.74
CA PRO A 32 0.18 1.75 -4.39
C PRO A 32 1.03 1.13 -5.51
N ALA A 33 2.19 1.73 -5.75
CA ALA A 33 3.24 1.13 -6.57
C ALA A 33 3.61 -0.24 -5.99
N PHE A 34 3.67 -1.28 -6.83
CA PHE A 34 3.87 -2.65 -6.34
C PHE A 34 4.73 -3.51 -7.27
N TRP A 35 5.05 -4.70 -6.77
CA TRP A 35 5.83 -5.70 -7.50
C TRP A 35 5.02 -6.35 -8.62
N ALA A 36 5.48 -6.22 -9.86
CA ALA A 36 4.72 -6.57 -11.06
C ALA A 36 4.71 -8.08 -11.39
N GLY A 37 5.11 -8.95 -10.46
CA GLY A 37 5.35 -10.38 -10.73
C GLY A 37 6.78 -10.69 -11.19
N PHE A 38 7.62 -9.65 -11.35
CA PHE A 38 9.02 -9.74 -11.73
C PHE A 38 9.77 -8.49 -11.25
N ASP A 39 11.09 -8.62 -11.08
CA ASP A 39 11.94 -7.50 -10.70
C ASP A 39 12.24 -6.63 -11.92
N ARG A 40 11.96 -5.32 -11.82
CA ARG A 40 12.30 -4.38 -12.87
C ARG A 40 13.81 -4.27 -13.00
N SER A 41 14.30 -4.19 -14.23
CA SER A 41 15.73 -4.26 -14.54
C SER A 41 16.50 -2.95 -14.37
N SER A 42 15.80 -1.82 -14.18
CA SER A 42 16.42 -0.49 -14.07
C SER A 42 15.46 0.54 -13.49
N ALA A 43 16.02 1.65 -13.00
CA ALA A 43 15.25 2.82 -12.59
C ALA A 43 14.43 3.43 -13.74
N GLN A 44 14.85 3.29 -15.00
CA GLN A 44 14.04 3.72 -16.15
C GLN A 44 12.71 2.93 -16.25
N GLY A 45 12.73 1.64 -15.90
CA GLY A 45 11.51 0.84 -15.81
C GLY A 45 10.56 1.33 -14.71
N PHE A 46 11.11 1.81 -13.58
CA PHE A 46 10.31 2.46 -12.54
C PHE A 46 9.80 3.84 -12.99
N TYR A 47 10.60 4.61 -13.72
CA TYR A 47 10.17 5.89 -14.27
C TYR A 47 8.96 5.73 -15.19
N ASP A 48 9.01 4.76 -16.12
CA ASP A 48 7.89 4.47 -17.02
C ASP A 48 6.66 3.99 -16.23
N TYR A 49 6.87 3.19 -15.18
CA TYR A 49 5.81 2.76 -14.29
C TYR A 49 5.17 3.92 -13.50
N PHE A 50 5.97 4.86 -12.99
CA PHE A 50 5.46 6.05 -12.32
C PHE A 50 4.73 6.97 -13.29
N CYS A 51 5.16 7.06 -14.55
CA CYS A 51 4.40 7.74 -15.60
C CYS A 51 3.04 7.06 -15.83
N GLN A 52 2.98 5.73 -15.81
CA GLN A 52 1.72 5.00 -15.90
C GLN A 52 0.79 5.35 -14.73
N LEU A 53 1.28 5.28 -13.48
CA LEU A 53 0.50 5.58 -12.28
C LEU A 53 0.02 7.04 -12.19
N THR A 54 0.85 8.00 -12.60
CA THR A 54 0.55 9.43 -12.47
C THR A 54 -0.18 10.02 -13.67
N GLN A 55 -0.10 9.38 -14.84
CA GLN A 55 -0.65 9.95 -16.08
C GLN A 55 -1.64 9.04 -16.78
N HIS A 56 -1.35 7.74 -16.91
CA HIS A 56 -2.19 6.83 -17.69
C HIS A 56 -3.37 6.30 -16.87
N GLU A 57 -3.11 5.73 -15.70
CA GLU A 57 -4.13 5.16 -14.81
C GLU A 57 -5.23 6.15 -14.42
N PRO A 58 -4.94 7.40 -14.02
CA PRO A 58 -6.01 8.36 -13.76
C PRO A 58 -6.87 8.68 -14.98
N ARG A 59 -6.31 8.70 -16.20
CA ARG A 59 -7.10 8.84 -17.43
C ARG A 59 -7.93 7.60 -17.71
N ARG A 60 -7.36 6.41 -17.48
CA ARG A 60 -8.04 5.11 -17.68
C ARG A 60 -9.23 4.96 -16.73
N ALA A 61 -9.06 5.29 -15.45
CA ALA A 61 -10.11 5.26 -14.44
C ALA A 61 -11.20 6.33 -14.68
N ALA A 62 -10.80 7.53 -15.12
CA ALA A 62 -11.73 8.63 -15.41
C ALA A 62 -12.75 8.30 -16.52
N MET A 63 -12.45 7.38 -17.45
CA MET A 63 -13.42 6.88 -18.44
C MET A 63 -14.66 6.25 -17.80
N PHE A 64 -14.55 5.80 -16.54
CA PHE A 64 -15.62 5.19 -15.75
C PHE A 64 -16.12 6.11 -14.63
N GLY A 65 -15.67 7.37 -14.60
CA GLY A 65 -16.01 8.33 -13.57
C GLY A 65 -15.40 8.01 -12.20
N LEU A 66 -14.32 7.22 -12.15
CA LEU A 66 -13.66 6.82 -10.92
C LEU A 66 -12.35 7.61 -10.72
N PRO A 67 -12.26 8.50 -9.71
CA PRO A 67 -11.00 9.09 -9.28
C PRO A 67 -9.97 8.02 -8.90
N HIS A 68 -8.75 8.21 -9.39
CA HIS A 68 -7.63 7.32 -9.13
C HIS A 68 -6.51 8.12 -8.47
N TYR A 69 -6.00 7.58 -7.37
CA TYR A 69 -4.88 8.08 -6.61
C TYR A 69 -3.79 7.03 -6.55
N THR A 70 -2.55 7.43 -6.26
CA THR A 70 -1.42 6.51 -6.24
C THR A 70 -0.44 6.79 -5.11
N TRP A 71 0.36 5.80 -4.78
CA TRP A 71 1.48 5.90 -3.85
C TRP A 71 2.75 5.43 -4.55
N LEU A 72 3.89 6.06 -4.27
CA LEU A 72 5.15 5.77 -4.96
C LEU A 72 6.13 5.06 -4.02
N CYS A 73 6.83 4.05 -4.54
CA CYS A 73 7.91 3.36 -3.83
C CYS A 73 8.77 2.51 -4.78
N ILE A 74 9.78 1.86 -4.18
CA ILE A 74 10.31 0.59 -4.64
C ILE A 74 9.80 -0.49 -3.69
N ASN A 75 9.28 -1.60 -4.22
CA ASN A 75 8.74 -2.67 -3.40
C ASN A 75 9.85 -3.38 -2.59
N PRO A 76 9.57 -3.90 -1.38
CA PRO A 76 10.58 -4.63 -0.60
C PRO A 76 11.24 -5.80 -1.33
N LYS A 77 10.52 -6.47 -2.24
CA LYS A 77 11.10 -7.56 -3.08
C LYS A 77 12.23 -7.08 -4.00
N GLU A 78 12.10 -5.88 -4.55
CA GLU A 78 13.08 -5.25 -5.44
C GLU A 78 14.16 -4.49 -4.65
N SER A 79 13.95 -4.28 -3.35
CA SER A 79 14.85 -3.51 -2.46
C SER A 79 16.12 -4.27 -2.03
N GLU A 80 16.25 -5.54 -2.40
CA GLU A 80 17.49 -6.31 -2.21
C GLU A 80 18.64 -5.79 -3.08
N ASP A 81 18.35 -5.21 -4.25
CA ASP A 81 19.32 -4.48 -5.04
C ASP A 81 19.40 -3.03 -4.55
N LEU A 82 20.33 -2.76 -3.63
CA LEU A 82 20.52 -1.43 -3.06
C LEU A 82 20.86 -0.36 -4.10
N LYS A 83 21.53 -0.73 -5.19
CA LYS A 83 21.87 0.22 -6.25
C LYS A 83 20.59 0.63 -6.99
N LEU A 84 19.77 -0.34 -7.38
CA LEU A 84 18.47 -0.08 -7.98
C LEU A 84 17.59 0.73 -7.02
N ALA A 85 17.55 0.36 -5.74
CA ALA A 85 16.77 1.09 -4.74
C ALA A 85 17.18 2.56 -4.64
N ASP A 86 18.47 2.86 -4.63
CA ASP A 86 18.99 4.24 -4.61
C ASP A 86 18.61 5.02 -5.87
N GLU A 87 18.74 4.39 -7.05
CA GLU A 87 18.35 5.01 -8.31
C GLU A 87 16.84 5.29 -8.36
N VAL A 88 16.00 4.37 -7.87
CA VAL A 88 14.54 4.52 -7.84
C VAL A 88 14.09 5.57 -6.82
N LEU A 89 14.66 5.56 -5.61
CA LEU A 89 14.40 6.59 -4.60
C LEU A 89 14.75 7.99 -5.12
N GLY A 90 15.81 8.10 -5.94
CA GLY A 90 16.23 9.36 -6.57
C GLY A 90 15.23 9.95 -7.56
N ILE A 91 14.40 9.14 -8.21
CA ILE A 91 13.40 9.62 -9.20
C ILE A 91 12.02 9.91 -8.59
N ILE A 92 11.68 9.34 -7.43
CA ILE A 92 10.37 9.55 -6.79
C ILE A 92 10.02 11.05 -6.61
N PRO A 93 10.94 11.93 -6.16
CA PRO A 93 10.66 13.36 -6.00
C PRO A 93 10.11 14.05 -7.26
N GLU A 94 10.48 13.58 -8.46
CA GLU A 94 9.99 14.15 -9.73
C GLU A 94 8.47 13.97 -9.91
N PHE A 95 7.92 12.92 -9.32
CA PHE A 95 6.51 12.56 -9.46
C PHE A 95 5.64 13.04 -8.30
N MET A 96 6.23 13.36 -7.13
CA MET A 96 5.49 13.78 -5.92
C MET A 96 4.59 15.00 -6.12
N GLY A 97 4.93 15.89 -7.07
CA GLY A 97 4.10 17.05 -7.41
C GLY A 97 2.83 16.73 -8.20
N SER A 98 2.63 15.48 -8.61
CA SER A 98 1.44 15.06 -9.37
C SER A 98 0.19 15.09 -8.48
N PRO A 99 -0.94 15.63 -8.96
CA PRO A 99 -2.12 15.87 -8.12
C PRO A 99 -2.79 14.59 -7.60
N ASN A 100 -2.47 13.42 -8.16
CA ASN A 100 -3.01 12.13 -7.74
C ASN A 100 -2.06 11.33 -6.84
N VAL A 101 -0.87 11.84 -6.50
CA VAL A 101 0.06 11.16 -5.59
C VAL A 101 -0.31 11.48 -4.15
N LEU A 102 -0.54 10.45 -3.34
CA LEU A 102 -0.90 10.57 -1.92
C LEU A 102 0.32 10.62 -0.99
N GLY A 103 1.40 9.96 -1.39
CA GLY A 103 2.63 9.88 -0.62
C GLY A 103 3.49 8.68 -0.99
N ILE A 104 4.23 8.19 -0.01
CA ILE A 104 5.14 7.05 -0.14
C ILE A 104 4.43 5.80 0.39
N GLY A 105 4.18 4.82 -0.46
CA GLY A 105 3.32 3.71 -0.11
C GLY A 105 3.74 2.37 -0.67
N GLU A 106 3.25 1.29 -0.06
CA GLU A 106 3.71 -0.10 -0.27
C GLU A 106 5.17 -0.33 0.15
N ILE A 107 5.67 0.51 1.05
CA ILE A 107 6.99 0.36 1.65
C ILE A 107 6.93 -0.65 2.79
N GLY A 108 8.05 -1.27 3.17
CA GLY A 108 8.04 -2.19 4.30
C GLY A 108 9.09 -3.27 4.15
N LEU A 109 8.75 -4.46 4.62
CA LEU A 109 9.63 -5.61 4.67
C LEU A 109 8.94 -6.81 4.03
N ASN A 110 9.72 -7.73 3.45
CA ASN A 110 9.22 -8.99 2.92
C ASN A 110 9.98 -10.19 3.53
N LYS A 111 11.32 -10.13 3.57
CA LYS A 111 12.21 -11.13 4.21
C LYS A 111 12.85 -10.62 5.51
N ASN A 112 12.56 -9.40 5.93
CA ASN A 112 13.21 -8.72 7.06
C ASN A 112 14.73 -8.65 6.92
N SER A 113 15.23 -8.49 5.69
CA SER A 113 16.67 -8.43 5.44
C SER A 113 17.24 -7.07 5.85
N ARG A 114 18.56 -6.99 6.01
CA ARG A 114 19.23 -5.71 6.29
C ARG A 114 19.07 -4.71 5.14
N ASN A 115 19.00 -5.21 3.91
CA ASN A 115 18.82 -4.38 2.72
C ASN A 115 17.42 -3.77 2.72
N GLU A 116 16.38 -4.58 2.96
CA GLU A 116 14.99 -4.12 3.08
C GLU A 116 14.86 -3.08 4.21
N MET A 117 15.49 -3.29 5.37
CA MET A 117 15.49 -2.31 6.47
C MET A 117 16.13 -0.97 6.05
N LEU A 118 17.28 -1.01 5.37
CA LEU A 118 17.97 0.18 4.90
C LEU A 118 17.12 0.97 3.90
N VAL A 119 16.40 0.28 3.02
CA VAL A 119 15.52 0.92 2.04
C VAL A 119 14.26 1.46 2.70
N LEU A 120 13.68 0.74 3.68
CA LEU A 120 12.57 1.23 4.49
C LEU A 120 12.94 2.55 5.22
N GLU A 121 14.11 2.62 5.84
CA GLU A 121 14.61 3.85 6.47
C GLU A 121 14.73 5.01 5.47
N LYS A 122 15.21 4.75 4.25
CA LYS A 122 15.28 5.75 3.18
C LYS A 122 13.90 6.21 2.70
N HIS A 123 12.93 5.30 2.58
CA HIS A 123 11.55 5.67 2.27
C HIS A 123 10.93 6.54 3.36
N ILE A 124 11.15 6.20 4.63
CA ILE A 124 10.67 6.98 5.77
C ILE A 124 11.30 8.38 5.77
N ASP A 125 12.61 8.49 5.55
CA ASP A 125 13.29 9.79 5.45
C ASP A 125 12.78 10.62 4.27
N LEU A 126 12.55 9.98 3.11
CA LEU A 126 11.98 10.62 1.93
C LEU A 126 10.57 11.16 2.21
N ALA A 127 9.72 10.37 2.88
CA ALA A 127 8.38 10.79 3.25
C ALA A 127 8.40 11.94 4.28
N ALA A 128 9.21 11.81 5.34
CA ALA A 128 9.34 12.79 6.41
C ALA A 128 9.86 14.14 5.90
N SER A 129 10.87 14.12 5.04
CA SER A 129 11.49 15.33 4.47
C SER A 129 10.56 16.10 3.52
N ASN A 130 9.49 15.47 3.03
CA ASN A 130 8.53 16.05 2.10
C ASN A 130 7.09 16.10 2.66
N ASP A 131 6.90 15.90 3.98
CA ASP A 131 5.60 15.86 4.70
C ASP A 131 4.54 14.93 4.03
N GLN A 132 5.00 13.83 3.43
CA GLN A 132 4.13 12.89 2.72
C GLN A 132 3.40 11.93 3.67
N LEU A 133 2.28 11.37 3.22
CA LEU A 133 1.64 10.24 3.88
C LEU A 133 2.45 8.96 3.68
N ILE A 134 2.28 7.98 4.58
CA ILE A 134 2.95 6.68 4.52
C ILE A 134 1.92 5.54 4.48
N LEU A 135 2.09 4.62 3.53
CA LEU A 135 1.38 3.33 3.49
C LEU A 135 2.40 2.19 3.55
N VAL A 136 2.27 1.32 4.54
CA VAL A 136 3.21 0.23 4.78
C VAL A 136 2.60 -1.12 4.42
N HIS A 137 3.36 -1.93 3.69
CA HIS A 137 3.13 -3.36 3.50
C HIS A 137 3.79 -4.18 4.61
N THR A 138 3.01 -4.92 5.40
CA THR A 138 3.57 -5.88 6.38
C THR A 138 3.92 -7.23 5.72
N PRO A 139 5.01 -7.91 6.16
CA PRO A 139 5.44 -9.20 5.60
C PRO A 139 4.38 -10.31 5.65
N HIS A 140 4.67 -11.42 4.98
CA HIS A 140 3.85 -12.64 5.02
C HIS A 140 4.03 -13.48 6.31
N LEU A 141 3.16 -14.48 6.47
CA LEU A 141 2.79 -15.13 7.73
C LEU A 141 3.93 -15.53 8.68
N GLU A 142 4.98 -16.22 8.22
CA GLU A 142 6.03 -16.74 9.12
C GLU A 142 6.74 -15.64 9.91
N ASP A 143 6.84 -14.45 9.32
CA ASP A 143 7.64 -13.34 9.82
C ASP A 143 6.79 -12.10 10.16
N LYS A 144 5.46 -12.16 9.96
CA LYS A 144 4.56 -10.99 10.01
C LYS A 144 4.62 -10.24 11.34
N ARG A 145 4.53 -10.94 12.48
CA ARG A 145 4.57 -10.29 13.80
C ARG A 145 5.90 -9.58 14.07
N LYS A 146 7.01 -10.24 13.73
CA LYS A 146 8.37 -9.69 13.91
C LYS A 146 8.61 -8.51 12.99
N GLY A 147 8.30 -8.66 11.70
CA GLY A 147 8.47 -7.58 10.74
C GLY A 147 7.56 -6.39 11.02
N THR A 148 6.31 -6.62 11.44
CA THR A 148 5.41 -5.53 11.89
C THR A 148 6.05 -4.77 13.05
N ARG A 149 6.60 -5.46 14.05
CA ARG A 149 7.30 -4.80 15.16
C ARG A 149 8.50 -3.97 14.67
N LEU A 150 9.34 -4.52 13.78
CA LEU A 150 10.49 -3.80 13.22
C LEU A 150 10.05 -2.52 12.50
N ILE A 151 9.02 -2.60 11.67
CA ILE A 151 8.46 -1.45 10.96
C ILE A 151 7.97 -0.39 11.95
N LEU A 152 7.17 -0.79 12.95
CA LEU A 152 6.63 0.12 13.96
C LEU A 152 7.77 0.81 14.73
N ASP A 153 8.79 0.06 15.15
CA ASP A 153 9.94 0.58 15.87
C ASP A 153 10.74 1.59 15.00
N THR A 154 10.93 1.30 13.70
CA THR A 154 11.61 2.21 12.77
C THR A 154 10.80 3.49 12.55
N LEU A 155 9.49 3.40 12.29
CA LEU A 155 8.63 4.59 12.15
C LEU A 155 8.65 5.46 13.42
N LYS A 156 8.57 4.84 14.60
CA LYS A 156 8.56 5.55 15.89
C LYS A 156 9.91 6.15 16.25
N SER A 157 11.01 5.62 15.71
CA SER A 157 12.35 6.16 15.95
C SER A 157 12.57 7.52 15.29
N ASP A 158 11.77 7.87 14.27
CA ASP A 158 11.84 9.16 13.60
C ASP A 158 10.80 10.14 14.15
N SER A 159 11.28 11.14 14.91
CA SER A 159 10.42 12.15 15.55
C SER A 159 9.59 13.02 14.58
N ARG A 160 9.88 13.00 13.27
CA ARG A 160 9.12 13.73 12.24
C ARG A 160 7.83 12.98 11.85
N ILE A 161 7.78 11.68 12.11
CA ILE A 161 6.66 10.81 11.74
C ILE A 161 5.52 10.97 12.74
N ARG A 162 4.33 11.18 12.18
CA ARG A 162 3.07 11.29 12.93
C ARG A 162 2.26 10.01 12.72
N PRO A 163 2.01 9.17 13.75
CA PRO A 163 1.34 7.89 13.57
C PRO A 163 -0.01 7.98 12.87
N GLU A 164 -0.77 9.04 13.09
CA GLU A 164 -2.07 9.29 12.46
C GLU A 164 -2.00 9.56 10.94
N ARG A 165 -0.79 9.70 10.39
CA ARG A 165 -0.50 9.87 8.95
C ARG A 165 0.14 8.63 8.31
N CYS A 166 0.25 7.53 9.05
CA CYS A 166 0.76 6.28 8.52
C CYS A 166 -0.28 5.17 8.70
N ILE A 167 -0.48 4.39 7.64
CA ILE A 167 -1.27 3.16 7.69
C ILE A 167 -0.34 1.96 7.60
N ILE A 168 -0.51 1.02 8.52
CA ILE A 168 0.15 -0.28 8.49
C ILE A 168 -0.85 -1.27 7.92
N ASP A 169 -0.64 -1.69 6.68
CA ASP A 169 -1.57 -2.50 5.92
C ASP A 169 -1.30 -4.01 6.08
N HIS A 170 -2.29 -4.80 5.66
CA HIS A 170 -2.33 -6.25 5.79
C HIS A 170 -2.22 -6.74 7.23
N VAL A 171 -2.79 -6.02 8.20
CA VAL A 171 -2.83 -6.50 9.59
C VAL A 171 -3.66 -7.78 9.69
N GLU A 172 -3.31 -8.57 10.70
CA GLU A 172 -4.05 -9.76 11.11
C GLU A 172 -4.37 -9.63 12.61
N GLU A 173 -5.17 -10.55 13.16
CA GLU A 173 -5.67 -10.52 14.54
C GLU A 173 -4.53 -10.38 15.57
N HIS A 174 -3.37 -10.96 15.26
CA HIS A 174 -2.21 -11.00 16.13
C HIS A 174 -1.25 -9.80 15.94
N THR A 175 -1.52 -8.90 15.00
CA THR A 175 -0.75 -7.66 14.75
C THR A 175 -1.57 -6.38 14.82
N VAL A 176 -2.89 -6.42 14.61
CA VAL A 176 -3.74 -5.22 14.63
C VAL A 176 -3.65 -4.45 15.96
N GLY A 177 -3.65 -5.15 17.10
CA GLY A 177 -3.54 -4.52 18.41
C GLY A 177 -2.27 -3.66 18.56
N MET A 178 -1.10 -4.20 18.20
CA MET A 178 0.16 -3.44 18.33
C MET A 178 0.24 -2.22 17.40
N VAL A 179 -0.45 -2.26 16.26
CA VAL A 179 -0.53 -1.11 15.34
C VAL A 179 -1.39 0.00 15.96
N LEU A 180 -2.58 -0.36 16.45
CA LEU A 180 -3.53 0.59 17.03
C LEU A 180 -3.05 1.17 18.37
N ASP A 181 -2.40 0.36 19.21
CA ASP A 181 -1.81 0.76 20.49
C ASP A 181 -0.72 1.83 20.29
N ASP A 182 0.04 1.73 19.19
CA ASP A 182 1.09 2.68 18.83
C ASP A 182 0.57 3.92 18.07
N GLY A 183 -0.75 4.03 17.87
CA GLY A 183 -1.39 5.23 17.35
C GLY A 183 -1.61 5.28 15.84
N PHE A 184 -1.16 4.25 15.11
CA PHE A 184 -1.23 4.17 13.66
C PHE A 184 -2.62 3.77 13.15
N TRP A 185 -2.86 4.00 11.85
CA TRP A 185 -3.99 3.37 11.15
C TRP A 185 -3.66 1.92 10.82
N ALA A 186 -4.66 1.03 10.87
CA ALA A 186 -4.53 -0.36 10.49
C ALA A 186 -5.31 -0.64 9.19
N GLY A 187 -4.64 -1.21 8.19
CA GLY A 187 -5.26 -1.66 6.95
C GLY A 187 -5.47 -3.17 6.97
N MET A 188 -6.69 -3.60 6.66
CA MET A 188 -7.10 -4.99 6.63
C MET A 188 -7.51 -5.40 5.22
N THR A 189 -6.84 -6.41 4.69
CA THR A 189 -7.03 -6.84 3.31
C THR A 189 -7.87 -8.09 3.22
N LEU A 190 -8.99 -7.97 2.52
CA LEU A 190 -9.89 -9.06 2.19
C LEU A 190 -9.40 -9.76 0.90
N TYR A 191 -8.55 -10.77 1.08
CA TYR A 191 -7.95 -11.53 -0.03
C TYR A 191 -8.27 -13.03 0.12
N PRO A 192 -8.89 -13.68 -0.88
CA PRO A 192 -9.46 -15.02 -0.73
C PRO A 192 -8.50 -16.11 -0.23
N GLU A 193 -7.25 -16.11 -0.69
CA GLU A 193 -6.32 -17.22 -0.45
C GLU A 193 -5.24 -16.94 0.62
N THR A 194 -4.74 -15.70 0.70
CA THR A 194 -3.46 -15.42 1.39
C THR A 194 -3.54 -14.44 2.55
N LYS A 195 -4.70 -13.81 2.80
CA LYS A 195 -4.84 -12.72 3.81
C LYS A 195 -6.06 -12.92 4.71
N CYS A 196 -6.80 -11.85 5.01
CA CYS A 196 -7.93 -11.86 5.91
C CYS A 196 -9.20 -12.34 5.18
N THR A 197 -9.98 -13.21 5.83
CA THR A 197 -11.32 -13.59 5.37
C THR A 197 -12.37 -12.68 6.00
N SER A 198 -13.58 -12.61 5.46
CA SER A 198 -14.64 -11.76 6.03
C SER A 198 -14.96 -12.10 7.49
N ASN A 199 -14.93 -13.38 7.88
CA ASN A 199 -15.16 -13.78 9.27
C ASN A 199 -14.06 -13.26 10.20
N ARG A 200 -12.80 -13.42 9.80
CA ARG A 200 -11.63 -12.88 10.53
C ARG A 200 -11.70 -11.36 10.65
N ALA A 201 -12.17 -10.70 9.59
CA ALA A 201 -12.35 -9.25 9.56
C ALA A 201 -13.42 -8.77 10.54
N ILE A 202 -14.56 -9.48 10.64
CA ILE A 202 -15.60 -9.22 11.64
C ILE A 202 -15.01 -9.35 13.04
N ASP A 203 -14.27 -10.43 13.34
CA ASP A 203 -13.65 -10.63 14.66
C ASP A 203 -12.71 -9.47 15.03
N ILE A 204 -11.92 -8.98 14.07
CA ILE A 204 -11.04 -7.81 14.28
C ILE A 204 -11.87 -6.56 14.60
N LEU A 205 -12.92 -6.29 13.84
CA LEU A 205 -13.75 -5.09 14.03
C LEU A 205 -14.53 -5.14 15.35
N GLU A 206 -15.01 -6.31 15.77
CA GLU A 206 -15.70 -6.48 17.05
C GLU A 206 -14.78 -6.28 18.25
N LEU A 207 -13.51 -6.72 18.15
CA LEU A 207 -12.53 -6.60 19.23
C LEU A 207 -11.87 -5.22 19.32
N TYR A 208 -11.59 -4.59 18.18
CA TYR A 208 -10.76 -3.38 18.10
C TYR A 208 -11.51 -2.13 17.63
N GLY A 209 -12.78 -2.27 17.22
CA GLY A 209 -13.59 -1.17 16.70
C GLY A 209 -13.25 -0.81 15.25
N ASN A 210 -13.78 0.31 14.76
CA ASN A 210 -13.68 0.73 13.36
C ASN A 210 -13.20 2.17 13.17
N GLU A 211 -12.72 2.84 14.23
CA GLU A 211 -12.32 4.26 14.16
C GLU A 211 -11.04 4.49 13.34
N ARG A 212 -10.08 3.55 13.43
CA ARG A 212 -8.76 3.63 12.76
C ARG A 212 -8.41 2.38 11.94
N ILE A 213 -9.43 1.65 11.50
CA ILE A 213 -9.28 0.44 10.69
C ILE A 213 -9.91 0.68 9.32
N TRP A 214 -9.17 0.42 8.25
CA TRP A 214 -9.68 0.42 6.88
C TRP A 214 -9.70 -1.00 6.31
N MET A 215 -10.65 -1.25 5.42
CA MET A 215 -10.72 -2.48 4.63
C MET A 215 -10.35 -2.17 3.18
N ASN A 216 -9.60 -3.08 2.56
CA ASN A 216 -9.23 -3.02 1.15
C ASN A 216 -9.26 -4.41 0.51
N SER A 217 -9.28 -4.45 -0.82
CA SER A 217 -9.15 -5.70 -1.56
C SER A 217 -7.71 -6.08 -1.89
N ALA A 218 -6.79 -5.09 -1.95
CA ALA A 218 -5.44 -5.23 -2.52
C ALA A 218 -5.46 -6.03 -3.84
N CYS A 219 -6.48 -5.79 -4.68
CA CYS A 219 -6.66 -6.60 -5.87
C CYS A 219 -5.51 -6.41 -6.84
N ASP A 220 -4.96 -7.52 -7.32
CA ASP A 220 -3.80 -7.58 -8.19
C ASP A 220 -3.98 -8.63 -9.30
N TRP A 221 -2.89 -9.02 -9.95
CA TRP A 221 -2.84 -10.08 -10.95
C TRP A 221 -3.09 -11.48 -10.39
N GLY A 222 -3.12 -11.67 -9.06
CA GLY A 222 -3.46 -12.93 -8.40
C GLY A 222 -4.97 -13.18 -8.33
N ILE A 223 -5.36 -14.26 -7.66
CA ILE A 223 -6.77 -14.62 -7.44
C ILE A 223 -7.37 -13.69 -6.38
N SER A 224 -7.78 -12.51 -6.83
CA SER A 224 -8.27 -11.40 -6.01
C SER A 224 -9.60 -10.83 -6.51
N VAL A 225 -10.37 -10.20 -5.61
CA VAL A 225 -11.73 -9.71 -5.86
C VAL A 225 -11.78 -8.18 -5.64
N PRO A 226 -11.83 -7.35 -6.69
CA PRO A 226 -11.89 -5.88 -6.56
C PRO A 226 -13.12 -5.34 -5.84
N LEU A 227 -14.17 -6.18 -5.71
CA LEU A 227 -15.39 -5.88 -4.99
C LEU A 227 -15.42 -6.51 -3.59
N ALA A 228 -14.28 -6.98 -3.06
CA ALA A 228 -14.25 -7.63 -1.75
C ALA A 228 -14.82 -6.74 -0.64
N VAL A 229 -14.49 -5.45 -0.63
CA VAL A 229 -14.98 -4.49 0.37
C VAL A 229 -16.51 -4.33 0.34
N PRO A 230 -17.17 -3.99 -0.79
CA PRO A 230 -18.63 -3.86 -0.82
C PRO A 230 -19.40 -5.17 -0.74
N GLN A 231 -18.73 -6.33 -0.82
CA GLN A 231 -19.33 -7.66 -0.67
C GLN A 231 -19.17 -8.27 0.73
N ALA A 232 -18.32 -7.66 1.58
CA ALA A 232 -18.01 -8.14 2.92
C ALA A 232 -19.18 -8.03 3.90
#